data_AF-A0A4Z0GTP7-F1
#
_entry.id   AF-A0A4Z0GTP7-F1
#
_cell.length_a   1.000
_cell.length_b   1.000
_cell.length_c   1.000
_cell.angle_alpha   90.00
_cell.angle_beta   90.00
_cell.angle_gamma   90.00
#
_symmetry.space_group_name_H-M   'P 1'
#
loop_
_entity.id
_entity.type
_entity.pdbx_description
1 polymer ?
#
loop_
_entity_poly.entity_id
_entity_poly.type
_entity_poly.pdbx_seq_one_letter_code
_entity_poly.pdbx_strand_id
1 'polypeptide(L)'
;VSPEDARESKEKFITQYSDNTKLDKTIRKLEDGFDDAIQYMTEPKDYHVYIRSTNSLERLNQEIRRRERVIRIFPNTQSAFRLLGAVLMDYADMLKLKRPLFVNKKPGGK
;
A
#
# COMPACT_ATOMS: atom_id res chain seq x y z
N VAL A 1 16.16 10.88 3.35
CA VAL A 1 15.43 10.24 4.45
C VAL A 1 15.93 8.81 4.54
N SER A 2 16.85 8.59 5.46
CA SER A 2 17.28 7.28 5.92
C SER A 2 16.23 6.70 6.90
N PRO A 3 16.26 5.39 7.18
CA PRO A 3 15.48 4.81 8.28
C PRO A 3 15.76 5.48 9.63
N GLU A 4 16.99 5.93 9.86
CA GLU A 4 17.42 6.65 11.07
C GLU A 4 16.74 8.03 11.15
N ASP A 5 16.69 8.78 10.05
CA ASP A 5 15.99 10.08 9.98
C ASP A 5 14.50 9.91 10.30
N ALA A 6 13.90 8.79 9.87
CA ALA A 6 12.50 8.48 10.15
C ALA A 6 12.29 8.18 11.65
N ARG A 7 13.21 7.43 12.29
CA ARG A 7 13.16 7.15 13.73
C ARG A 7 13.33 8.43 14.56
N GLU A 8 14.26 9.29 14.17
CA GLU A 8 14.45 10.59 14.83
C GLU A 8 13.17 11.43 14.74
N SER A 9 12.51 11.42 13.57
CA SER A 9 11.25 12.14 13.36
C SER A 9 10.10 11.54 14.19
N LYS A 10 10.05 10.21 14.35
CA LYS A 10 9.11 9.52 15.26
C LYS A 10 9.31 9.99 16.70
N GLU A 11 10.55 9.98 17.18
CA GLU A 11 10.87 10.33 18.56
C GLU A 11 10.55 11.79 18.87
N LYS A 12 10.86 12.71 17.94
CA LYS A 12 10.48 14.12 18.04
C LYS A 12 8.97 14.28 18.15
N PHE A 13 8.20 13.56 17.34
CA PHE A 13 6.74 13.60 17.39
C PHE A 13 6.21 13.09 18.75
N ILE A 14 6.70 11.96 19.24
CA ILE A 14 6.27 11.39 20.52
C ILE A 14 6.60 12.35 21.67
N THR A 15 7.81 12.87 21.70
CA THR A 15 8.25 13.83 22.73
C THR A 15 7.36 15.07 22.73
N GLN A 16 7.12 15.67 21.55
CA GLN A 16 6.33 16.89 21.40
C GLN A 16 4.87 16.74 21.84
N TYR A 17 4.29 15.55 21.68
CA TYR A 17 2.86 15.33 21.90
C TYR A 17 2.54 14.40 23.07
N SER A 18 3.53 13.99 23.85
CA SER A 18 3.39 13.07 24.99
C SER A 18 2.39 13.55 26.05
N ASP A 19 2.30 14.86 26.30
CA ASP A 19 1.37 15.43 27.28
C ASP A 19 -0.08 15.56 26.76
N ASN A 20 -0.30 15.34 25.46
CA ASN A 20 -1.62 15.48 24.86
C ASN A 20 -2.40 14.16 24.89
N THR A 21 -3.19 13.98 25.95
CA THR A 21 -4.05 12.81 26.17
C THR A 21 -5.00 12.48 25.02
N LYS A 22 -5.33 13.45 24.14
CA LYS A 22 -6.14 13.19 22.93
C LYS A 22 -5.39 12.37 21.88
N LEU A 23 -4.06 12.38 21.91
CA LEU A 23 -3.19 11.73 20.94
C LEU A 23 -2.61 10.40 21.42
N ASP A 24 -2.90 9.96 22.64
CA ASP A 24 -2.41 8.68 23.20
C ASP A 24 -2.63 7.50 22.26
N LYS A 25 -3.83 7.40 21.66
CA LYS A 25 -4.16 6.33 20.71
C LYS A 25 -3.33 6.41 19.43
N THR A 26 -3.08 7.63 18.95
CA THR A 26 -2.27 7.88 17.76
C THR A 26 -0.81 7.55 18.01
N ILE A 27 -0.28 7.94 19.17
CA ILE A 27 1.10 7.64 19.59
C ILE A 27 1.29 6.13 19.69
N ARG A 28 0.42 5.42 20.42
CA ARG A 28 0.47 3.95 20.49
C ARG A 28 0.40 3.29 19.12
N LYS A 29 -0.51 3.76 18.25
CA LYS A 29 -0.64 3.19 16.91
C LYS A 29 0.60 3.44 16.04
N LEU A 30 1.21 4.60 16.18
CA LEU A 30 2.47 4.93 15.53
C LEU A 30 3.57 4.01 16.04
N GLU A 31 3.75 3.87 17.35
CA GLU A 31 4.76 3.00 17.96
C GLU A 31 4.63 1.55 17.52
N ASP A 32 3.42 0.97 17.61
CA ASP A 32 3.15 -0.43 17.28
C ASP A 32 3.41 -0.76 15.81
N GLY A 33 3.18 0.20 14.90
CA GLY A 33 3.23 -0.02 13.45
C GLY A 33 4.42 0.64 12.75
N PHE A 34 5.29 1.34 13.47
CA PHE A 34 6.33 2.17 12.85
C PHE A 34 7.32 1.34 12.05
N ASP A 35 7.87 0.27 12.65
CA ASP A 35 8.93 -0.52 12.03
C ASP A 35 8.42 -1.21 10.75
N ASP A 36 7.20 -1.74 10.77
CA ASP A 36 6.53 -2.29 9.58
C ASP A 36 6.34 -1.21 8.50
N ALA A 37 5.95 0.00 8.90
CA ALA A 37 5.68 1.10 7.97
C ALA A 37 6.94 1.64 7.28
N ILE A 38 8.11 1.55 7.92
CA ILE A 38 9.38 2.02 7.34
C ILE A 38 10.18 0.90 6.67
N GLN A 39 9.76 -0.36 6.77
CA GLN A 39 10.51 -1.51 6.23
C GLN A 39 10.84 -1.35 4.74
N TYR A 40 9.96 -0.76 3.94
CA TYR A 40 10.21 -0.52 2.51
C TYR A 40 11.44 0.35 2.22
N MET A 41 11.91 1.12 3.21
CA MET A 41 13.07 2.01 3.05
C MET A 41 14.39 1.23 2.88
N THR A 42 14.42 -0.08 3.18
CA THR A 42 15.57 -0.95 2.88
C THR A 42 15.71 -1.28 1.40
N GLU A 43 14.64 -1.10 0.63
CA GLU A 43 14.64 -1.35 -0.81
C GLU A 43 15.29 -0.17 -1.59
N PRO A 44 15.72 -0.40 -2.85
CA PRO A 44 16.13 0.68 -3.74
C PRO A 44 15.08 1.80 -3.84
N LYS A 45 15.54 3.06 -3.85
CA LYS A 45 14.65 4.24 -3.90
C LYS A 45 13.64 4.22 -5.05
N ASP A 46 14.03 3.64 -6.19
CA ASP A 46 13.16 3.51 -7.36
C ASP A 46 11.91 2.66 -7.07
N TYR A 47 11.97 1.77 -6.07
CA TYR A 47 10.86 0.90 -5.69
C TYR A 47 9.93 1.51 -4.64
N HIS A 48 10.39 2.55 -3.92
CA HIS A 48 9.64 3.16 -2.82
C HIS A 48 8.27 3.67 -3.27
N VAL A 49 8.18 4.22 -4.49
CA VAL A 49 6.91 4.73 -5.03
C VAL A 49 5.82 3.65 -5.13
N TYR A 50 6.22 2.39 -5.28
CA TYR A 50 5.31 1.25 -5.43
C TYR A 50 4.97 0.57 -4.10
N ILE A 51 5.86 0.63 -3.11
CA ILE A 51 5.72 -0.11 -1.85
C ILE A 51 5.15 0.78 -0.73
N ARG A 52 5.49 2.07 -0.70
CA ARG A 52 5.15 2.99 0.40
C ARG A 52 3.65 3.20 0.67
N SER A 53 2.77 2.70 -0.20
CA SER A 53 1.32 2.93 -0.10
C SER A 53 0.52 1.79 -0.71
N THR A 54 -0.66 1.55 -0.16
CA THR A 54 -1.64 0.56 -0.64
C THR A 54 -2.61 1.11 -1.69
N ASN A 55 -2.36 2.31 -2.23
CA ASN A 55 -3.26 3.01 -3.16
C ASN A 55 -3.69 2.17 -4.36
N SER A 56 -2.79 1.38 -4.95
CA SER A 56 -3.09 0.52 -6.10
C SER A 56 -4.10 -0.57 -5.72
N LEU A 57 -3.91 -1.20 -4.57
CA LEU A 57 -4.79 -2.24 -4.02
C LEU A 57 -6.14 -1.65 -3.61
N GLU A 58 -6.15 -0.48 -2.99
CA GLU A 58 -7.39 0.22 -2.62
C GLU A 58 -8.24 0.56 -3.84
N ARG A 59 -7.63 1.04 -4.94
CA ARG A 59 -8.34 1.29 -6.20
C ARG A 59 -8.92 0.02 -6.80
N LEU A 60 -8.17 -1.08 -6.76
CA LEU A 60 -8.66 -2.38 -7.24
C LEU A 60 -9.84 -2.88 -6.39
N ASN A 61 -9.72 -2.81 -5.07
CA ASN A 61 -10.78 -3.18 -4.13
C ASN A 61 -12.02 -2.32 -4.34
N GLN A 62 -11.87 -1.01 -4.54
CA GLN A 62 -12.99 -0.12 -4.84
C GLN A 62 -13.72 -0.51 -6.13
N GLU A 63 -13.01 -0.91 -7.18
CA GLU A 63 -13.63 -1.36 -8.43
C GLU A 63 -14.41 -2.67 -8.24
N ILE A 64 -13.87 -3.61 -7.47
CA ILE A 64 -14.57 -4.84 -7.09
C ILE A 64 -15.86 -4.49 -6.33
N ARG A 65 -15.77 -3.65 -5.29
CA ARG A 65 -16.94 -3.20 -4.50
C ARG A 65 -17.97 -2.47 -5.35
N ARG A 66 -17.53 -1.69 -6.35
CA ARG A 66 -18.43 -0.98 -7.27
C ARG A 66 -19.26 -1.95 -8.11
N ARG A 67 -18.63 -3.00 -8.66
CA ARG A 67 -19.33 -4.02 -9.46
C ARG A 67 -20.19 -4.95 -8.60
N GLU A 68 -19.72 -5.32 -7.42
CA GLU A 68 -20.49 -6.07 -6.41
C GLU A 68 -21.80 -5.35 -6.05
N ARG A 69 -21.73 -4.03 -5.80
CA ARG A 69 -22.89 -3.23 -5.36
C ARG A 69 -24.06 -3.27 -6.34
N VAL A 70 -23.81 -3.45 -7.64
CA VAL A 70 -24.87 -3.56 -8.66
C VAL A 70 -25.61 -4.89 -8.54
N ILE A 71 -24.91 -5.97 -8.20
CA ILE A 71 -25.47 -7.32 -8.13
C ILE A 71 -26.27 -7.52 -6.84
N ARG A 72 -25.84 -6.91 -5.73
CA ARG A 72 -26.42 -6.98 -4.37
C ARG A 72 -26.39 -8.37 -3.73
N ILE A 73 -26.93 -9.40 -4.40
CA ILE A 73 -27.00 -10.78 -3.91
C ILE A 73 -26.56 -11.72 -5.04
N PHE A 74 -25.54 -12.54 -4.77
CA PHE A 74 -25.09 -13.56 -5.71
C PHE A 74 -25.91 -14.85 -5.56
N PRO A 75 -26.24 -15.54 -6.67
CA PRO A 75 -26.99 -16.79 -6.62
C PRO A 75 -26.17 -17.96 -6.06
N ASN A 76 -24.84 -17.87 -6.09
CA ASN A 76 -23.90 -18.81 -5.47
C ASN A 76 -22.48 -18.21 -5.46
N THR A 77 -21.57 -18.82 -4.70
CA THR A 77 -20.18 -18.38 -4.57
C THR A 77 -19.42 -18.43 -5.90
N GLN A 78 -19.72 -19.39 -6.78
CA GLN A 78 -19.05 -19.50 -8.08
C GLN A 78 -19.34 -18.29 -8.99
N SER A 79 -20.55 -17.72 -8.92
CA SER A 79 -20.88 -16.49 -9.62
C SER A 79 -20.06 -15.30 -9.10
N ALA A 80 -19.80 -15.21 -7.79
CA ALA A 80 -18.95 -14.17 -7.22
C ALA A 80 -17.48 -14.34 -7.66
N PHE A 81 -16.97 -15.57 -7.64
CA PHE A 81 -15.61 -15.87 -8.14
C PHE A 81 -15.44 -15.49 -9.60
N ARG A 82 -16.43 -15.75 -10.46
CA ARG A 82 -16.38 -15.36 -11.87
C ARG A 82 -16.27 -13.85 -12.05
N LEU A 83 -17.04 -13.06 -11.29
CA LEU A 83 -16.94 -11.60 -11.33
C LEU A 83 -15.55 -11.13 -10.90
N LEU A 84 -15.09 -11.61 -9.74
CA LEU A 84 -13.79 -11.22 -9.20
C LEU A 84 -12.67 -11.58 -10.18
N GLY A 85 -12.69 -12.81 -10.70
CA GLY A 85 -11.74 -13.28 -11.70
C GLY A 85 -11.73 -12.41 -12.96
N ALA A 86 -12.91 -12.07 -13.49
CA ALA A 86 -13.01 -11.19 -14.65
C ALA A 86 -12.37 -9.82 -14.41
N VAL A 87 -12.67 -9.19 -13.26
CA VAL A 87 -12.07 -7.88 -12.88
C VAL A 87 -10.55 -7.98 -12.75
N LEU A 88 -10.06 -9.04 -12.13
CA LEU A 88 -8.61 -9.24 -11.93
C LEU A 88 -7.89 -9.51 -13.26
N MET A 89 -8.51 -10.26 -14.18
CA MET A 89 -7.96 -10.48 -15.52
C MET A 89 -7.88 -9.16 -16.30
N ASP A 90 -8.96 -8.37 -16.32
CA ASP A 90 -8.98 -7.04 -16.95
C ASP A 90 -7.89 -6.14 -16.38
N TYR A 91 -7.73 -6.14 -15.04
CA TYR A 91 -6.71 -5.35 -14.36
C TYR A 91 -5.29 -5.82 -14.71
N ALA A 92 -5.06 -7.13 -14.77
CA ALA A 92 -3.77 -7.70 -15.16
C ALA A 92 -3.39 -7.30 -16.59
N ASP A 93 -4.34 -7.32 -17.52
CA ASP A 93 -4.10 -6.87 -18.90
C ASP A 93 -3.80 -5.37 -18.99
N MET A 94 -4.48 -4.54 -18.18
CA MET A 94 -4.15 -3.11 -18.06
C MET A 94 -2.71 -2.89 -17.56
N LEU A 95 -2.23 -3.71 -16.63
CA LEU A 95 -0.86 -3.60 -16.12
C LEU A 95 0.19 -3.97 -17.18
N LYS A 96 -0.08 -4.95 -18.05
CA LYS A 96 0.83 -5.33 -19.15
C LYS A 96 1.06 -4.20 -20.15
N LEU A 97 0.07 -3.32 -20.33
CA LEU A 97 0.16 -2.16 -21.21
C LEU A 97 1.02 -1.03 -20.62
N LYS A 98 1.25 -1.02 -19.31
CA LYS A 98 2.09 -0.03 -18.64
C LYS A 98 3.56 -0.42 -18.74
N ARG A 99 4.46 0.58 -18.70
CA ARG A 99 5.91 0.32 -18.65
C ARG A 99 6.22 -0.69 -17.54
N PRO A 100 7.08 -1.69 -17.80
CA PRO A 100 7.40 -2.72 -16.80
C PRO A 100 7.98 -2.05 -15.55
N LEU A 101 7.41 -2.40 -14.41
CA LEU A 101 7.75 -1.86 -13.08
C LEU A 101 9.22 -2.08 -12.73
N PHE A 102 9.82 -3.12 -13.32
CA PHE A 102 11.22 -3.50 -13.16
C PHE A 102 11.89 -3.46 -14.52
N VAL A 103 12.26 -2.27 -14.98
CA VAL A 103 13.25 -2.17 -16.07
C VAL A 103 14.60 -2.54 -15.44
N ASN A 104 15.16 -3.68 -15.82
CA ASN A 104 16.53 -4.05 -15.49
C ASN A 104 17.47 -2.92 -15.92
N LYS A 105 17.84 -2.04 -14.99
CA LYS A 105 19.00 -1.17 -15.19
C LYS A 105 20.20 -2.10 -15.10
N LYS A 106 20.92 -2.26 -16.22
CA LYS A 106 22.16 -3.06 -16.26
C LYS A 106 23.04 -2.71 -15.04
N PRO A 107 23.69 -3.70 -14.40
CA PRO A 107 24.68 -3.40 -13.36
C PRO A 107 25.81 -2.61 -14.03
N GLY A 108 26.00 -1.34 -13.66
CA GLY A 108 27.14 -0.54 -14.15
C GLY A 108 26.83 0.78 -14.87
N GLY A 109 25.71 1.45 -14.60
CA GLY A 109 25.57 2.88 -14.94
C GLY A 109 26.06 3.73 -13.78
N LYS A 110 27.24 4.34 -13.93
CA LYS A 110 27.94 5.22 -12.97
C LYS A 110 27.01 6.15 -12.17
#